data_AF-A0A9Q3EYJ4-F1
#
_entry.id   AF-A0A9Q3EYJ4-F1
#
_cell.length_a   1.000
_cell.length_b   1.000
_cell.length_c   1.000
_cell.angle_alpha   90.00
_cell.angle_beta   90.00
_cell.angle_gamma   90.00
#
_symmetry.space_group_name_H-M   'P 1'
#
loop_
_entity.id
_entity.type
_entity.pdbx_description
1 polymer ?
#
loop_
_entity_poly.entity_id
_entity_poly.type
_entity_poly.pdbx_seq_one_letter_code
_entity_poly.pdbx_strand_id
1 'polypeptide(L)'
;MSFENEKYSVDKDPYRSCLRQSKRLKAIDPQMNIQMRNIKLVTQLPGELENSVKCRCNQNCTLDDIANTLQDIRKRTNIEKFNPYKSSG
;
A
#
# COMPACT_ATOMS: atom_id res chain seq x y z
N MET A 1 18.24 -3.22 -14.36
CA MET A 1 16.81 -2.83 -14.29
C MET A 1 16.39 -2.97 -12.84
N SER A 2 16.32 -1.88 -12.09
CA SER A 2 16.11 -1.95 -10.63
C SER A 2 14.63 -2.19 -10.32
N PHE A 3 14.30 -3.45 -10.05
CA PHE A 3 12.98 -3.92 -9.62
C PHE A 3 12.50 -3.29 -8.28
N GLU A 4 13.40 -2.63 -7.56
CA GLU A 4 13.21 -2.08 -6.21
C GLU A 4 12.57 -0.69 -6.15
N ASN A 5 12.41 0.02 -7.28
CA ASN A 5 12.07 1.46 -7.25
C ASN A 5 10.67 1.85 -7.71
N GLU A 6 9.80 0.93 -8.10
CA GLU A 6 8.39 1.27 -8.40
C GLU A 6 7.61 1.34 -7.07
N LYS A 7 7.76 2.48 -6.38
CA LYS A 7 7.08 2.87 -5.15
C LYS A 7 5.56 2.90 -5.34
N TYR A 8 4.82 2.65 -4.26
CA TYR A 8 3.36 2.66 -4.24
C TYR A 8 2.82 3.99 -4.79
N SER A 9 2.17 3.97 -5.96
CA SER A 9 1.48 5.15 -6.52
C SER A 9 0.03 5.12 -6.09
N VAL A 10 -0.32 6.01 -5.16
CA VAL A 10 -1.67 6.18 -4.59
C VAL A 10 -2.62 6.86 -5.60
N ASP A 11 -2.07 7.45 -6.68
CA ASP A 11 -2.80 8.27 -7.64
C ASP A 11 -3.85 7.50 -8.45
N LYS A 12 -3.65 6.20 -8.67
CA LYS A 12 -4.57 5.34 -9.44
C LYS A 12 -5.18 4.29 -8.52
N ASP A 13 -6.52 4.22 -8.51
CA ASP A 13 -7.38 3.22 -7.86
C ASP A 13 -6.69 2.35 -6.78
N PRO A 14 -6.90 2.63 -5.47
CA PRO A 14 -6.24 1.94 -4.36
C PRO A 14 -6.36 0.41 -4.45
N TYR A 15 -7.48 -0.09 -4.96
CA TYR A 15 -7.70 -1.52 -5.13
C TYR A 15 -6.75 -2.11 -6.18
N ARG A 16 -6.63 -1.46 -7.34
CA ARG A 16 -5.71 -1.89 -8.41
C ARG A 16 -4.26 -1.80 -7.98
N SER A 17 -3.88 -0.77 -7.22
CA SER A 17 -2.52 -0.63 -6.68
C SER A 17 -2.21 -1.74 -5.68
N CYS A 18 -3.11 -2.01 -4.72
CA CYS A 18 -2.99 -3.14 -3.80
C CYS A 18 -2.87 -4.48 -4.54
N LEU A 19 -3.72 -4.72 -5.54
CA LEU A 19 -3.71 -5.95 -6.32
C LEU A 19 -2.41 -6.13 -7.13
N ARG A 20 -1.89 -5.06 -7.72
CA ARG A 20 -0.62 -5.08 -8.46
C ARG A 20 0.54 -5.43 -7.53
N GLN A 21 0.64 -4.77 -6.38
CA GLN A 21 1.70 -5.05 -5.41
C GLN A 21 1.57 -6.44 -4.79
N SER A 22 0.34 -6.90 -4.54
CA SER A 22 0.04 -8.27 -4.10
C SER A 22 0.59 -9.32 -5.08
N LYS A 23 0.35 -9.12 -6.38
CA LYS A 23 0.88 -10.01 -7.44
C LYS A 23 2.41 -9.95 -7.51
N ARG A 24 3.01 -8.77 -7.34
CA ARG A 24 4.48 -8.59 -7.31
C ARG A 24 5.11 -9.33 -6.13
N LEU A 25 4.56 -9.16 -4.93
CA LEU A 25 5.03 -9.86 -3.73
C LEU A 25 4.97 -11.38 -3.89
N LYS A 26 3.88 -11.90 -4.47
CA LYS A 26 3.73 -13.33 -4.75
C LYS A 26 4.69 -13.83 -5.84
N ALA A 27 5.05 -12.99 -6.81
CA ALA A 27 6.04 -13.35 -7.83
C ALA A 27 7.46 -13.39 -7.26
N ILE A 28 7.78 -12.50 -6.31
CA ILE A 28 9.09 -12.47 -5.61
C ILE A 28 9.21 -13.65 -4.64
N ASP A 29 8.15 -13.94 -3.89
CA ASP A 29 8.11 -15.04 -2.93
C ASP A 29 6.78 -15.80 -3.07
N PRO A 30 6.78 -16.90 -3.86
CA PRO A 30 5.60 -17.72 -4.10
C PRO A 30 5.09 -18.45 -2.86
N GLN A 31 5.94 -18.65 -1.84
CA GLN A 31 5.59 -19.32 -0.59
C GLN A 31 5.01 -18.36 0.46
N MET A 32 4.96 -17.07 0.15
CA MET A 32 4.42 -16.05 1.05
C MET A 32 2.96 -16.32 1.40
N ASN A 33 2.68 -16.46 2.69
CA ASN A 33 1.31 -16.58 3.18
C ASN A 33 0.56 -15.24 3.04
N ILE A 34 -0.77 -15.29 3.06
CA ILE A 34 -1.63 -14.12 2.82
C ILE A 34 -1.38 -13.02 3.87
N GLN A 35 -1.16 -13.39 5.13
CA GLN A 35 -0.92 -12.44 6.22
C GLN A 35 0.40 -11.68 6.04
N MET A 36 1.51 -12.38 5.80
CA MET A 36 2.81 -11.80 5.48
C MET A 36 2.73 -10.90 4.25
N ARG A 37 2.00 -11.33 3.23
CA ARG A 37 1.79 -10.52 2.02
C ARG A 37 1.08 -9.21 2.33
N ASN A 38 0.02 -9.27 3.13
CA ASN A 38 -0.76 -8.09 3.49
C ASN A 38 0.05 -7.14 4.38
N ILE A 39 0.84 -7.67 5.33
CA ILE A 39 1.78 -6.89 6.15
C ILE A 39 2.81 -6.19 5.25
N LYS A 40 3.45 -6.93 4.32
CA LYS A 40 4.43 -6.37 3.39
C LYS A 40 3.83 -5.27 2.50
N LEU A 41 2.60 -5.46 2.06
CA LEU A 41 1.83 -4.47 1.29
C LEU A 41 1.68 -3.16 2.07
N VAL A 42 1.31 -3.24 3.34
CA VAL A 42 1.15 -2.07 4.21
C VAL A 42 2.50 -1.38 4.46
N THR A 43 3.59 -2.13 4.69
CA THR A 43 4.93 -1.57 4.89
C THR A 43 5.53 -0.90 3.64
N GLN A 44 4.97 -1.15 2.45
CA GLN A 44 5.38 -0.45 1.23
C GLN A 44 4.66 0.88 1.02
N LEU A 45 3.66 1.19 1.85
CA LEU A 45 3.00 2.48 1.84
C LEU A 45 3.93 3.55 2.41
N PRO A 46 3.86 4.79 1.91
CA PRO A 46 4.77 5.82 2.38
C PRO A 46 4.30 6.43 3.71
N GLY A 47 5.16 6.38 4.73
CA GLY A 47 5.08 7.19 5.96
C GLY A 47 3.71 7.22 6.64
N GLU A 48 3.02 8.35 6.59
CA GLU A 48 1.71 8.54 7.25
C GLU A 48 0.62 7.61 6.71
N LEU A 49 0.70 7.18 5.45
CA LEU A 49 -0.25 6.20 4.90
C LEU A 49 -0.08 4.82 5.51
N GLU A 50 1.17 4.39 5.73
CA GLU A 50 1.47 3.15 6.44
C GLU A 50 0.89 3.18 7.85
N ASN A 51 1.18 4.25 8.62
CA ASN A 51 0.68 4.39 9.98
C ASN A 51 -0.85 4.47 10.03
N SER A 52 -1.46 5.24 9.13
CA SER A 52 -2.92 5.37 9.06
C SER A 52 -3.62 4.06 8.74
N VAL A 53 -3.04 3.24 7.86
CA VAL A 53 -3.54 1.91 7.54
C VAL A 53 -3.30 0.95 8.70
N LYS A 54 -2.11 0.95 9.33
CA LYS A 54 -1.82 0.13 10.53
C LYS A 54 -2.75 0.43 11.71
N CYS A 55 -3.16 1.68 11.89
CA CYS A 55 -4.12 2.06 12.93
C CYS A 55 -5.54 1.53 12.68
N ARG A 56 -5.88 1.17 11.44
CA ARG A 56 -7.23 0.74 11.02
C ARG A 56 -7.31 -0.73 10.62
N CYS A 57 -6.18 -1.31 10.18
CA CYS A 57 -6.06 -2.69 9.78
C CYS A 57 -5.23 -3.49 10.79
N ASN A 58 -5.79 -4.58 11.31
CA ASN A 58 -5.09 -5.54 12.15
C ASN A 58 -4.37 -6.62 11.31
N GLN A 59 -3.67 -7.56 11.98
CA GLN A 59 -2.93 -8.65 11.31
C GLN A 59 -3.81 -9.62 10.49
N ASN A 60 -5.13 -9.58 10.68
CA ASN A 60 -6.09 -10.43 9.96
C ASN A 60 -6.82 -9.67 8.84
N CYS A 61 -6.43 -8.43 8.55
CA CYS A 61 -7.06 -7.67 7.49
C CYS A 61 -6.83 -8.29 6.12
N THR A 62 -7.90 -8.28 5.34
CA THR A 62 -7.91 -8.73 3.95
C THR A 62 -7.31 -7.66 3.04
N LEU A 63 -7.04 -8.05 1.79
CA LEU A 63 -6.62 -7.09 0.77
C LEU A 63 -7.69 -6.00 0.55
N ASP A 64 -8.96 -6.38 0.64
CA ASP A 64 -10.10 -5.49 0.46
C ASP A 64 -10.21 -4.49 1.61
N ASP A 65 -9.97 -4.93 2.86
CA ASP A 65 -9.93 -4.03 4.02
C ASP A 65 -8.84 -2.97 3.89
N ILE A 66 -7.66 -3.37 3.42
CA ILE A 66 -6.53 -2.45 3.19
C ILE A 66 -6.88 -1.46 2.07
N ALA A 67 -7.44 -1.94 0.95
CA ALA A 67 -7.84 -1.10 -0.17
C ALA A 67 -8.95 -0.11 0.20
N ASN A 68 -9.96 -0.57 0.93
CA ASN A 68 -11.05 0.28 1.44
C ASN A 68 -10.53 1.32 2.42
N THR A 69 -9.65 0.92 3.33
CA THR A 69 -9.00 1.84 4.27
C THR A 69 -8.20 2.92 3.54
N LEU A 70 -7.44 2.54 2.52
CA LEU A 70 -6.70 3.49 1.67
C LEU A 70 -7.63 4.43 0.90
N GLN A 71 -8.75 3.91 0.38
CA GLN A 71 -9.76 4.72 -0.29
C GLN A 71 -10.40 5.72 0.67
N ASP A 72 -10.72 5.29 1.89
CA ASP A 72 -11.29 6.14 2.94
C ASP A 72 -10.31 7.21 3.43
N ILE A 73 -9.04 6.85 3.62
CA ILE A 73 -7.99 7.81 3.94
C ILE A 73 -7.90 8.82 2.81
N ARG A 74 -7.80 8.39 1.54
CA ARG A 74 -7.77 9.29 0.38
C ARG A 74 -9.01 10.20 0.26
N LYS A 75 -10.19 9.74 0.66
CA LYS A 75 -11.41 10.57 0.66
C LYS A 75 -11.41 11.62 1.77
N ARG A 76 -10.91 11.26 2.96
CA ARG A 76 -10.95 12.13 4.16
C ARG A 76 -9.77 13.07 4.26
N THR A 77 -8.63 12.62 3.80
CA THR A 77 -7.39 13.37 3.74
C THR A 77 -7.18 13.67 2.26
N ASN A 78 -7.10 14.94 1.87
CA ASN A 78 -6.98 15.36 0.48
C ASN A 78 -5.57 15.04 -0.08
N ILE A 79 -5.13 13.79 0.11
CA ILE A 79 -3.82 13.19 -0.18
C ILE A 79 -3.72 12.88 -1.69
N GLU A 80 -4.43 13.62 -2.55
CA GLU A 80 -4.09 13.74 -3.98
C GLU A 80 -2.69 14.35 -4.19
N LYS A 81 -2.02 14.79 -3.11
CA LYS A 81 -0.68 15.35 -3.12
C LYS A 81 0.36 14.52 -2.34
N PHE A 82 0.14 13.23 -2.04
CA PHE A 82 1.27 12.37 -1.64
C PHE A 82 2.13 12.07 -2.86
N ASN A 83 2.90 13.09 -3.26
CA ASN A 83 4.00 12.91 -4.16
C ASN A 83 5.20 12.46 -3.30
N PRO A 84 5.63 11.18 -3.35
CA PRO A 84 6.83 10.76 -2.61
C PRO A 84 8.11 11.46 -3.11
N TYR A 85 8.00 12.30 -4.15
CA TYR A 85 9.06 13.18 -4.66
C TYR A 85 9.01 14.62 -4.12
N LYS A 86 8.05 14.99 -3.25
CA LYS A 86 8.13 16.26 -2.50
C LYS A 86 8.85 16.03 -1.17
N SER A 87 10.15 15.76 -1.25
CA SER A 87 11.05 16.03 -0.13
C SER A 87 11.85 17.29 -0.47
N SER A 88 11.77 18.26 0.44
CA SER A 88 12.76 19.31 0.67
C SER A 88 12.88 20.41 -0.39
N GLY A 89 12.16 21.52 -0.16
CA GLY A 89 12.71 22.85 -0.42
C GLY A 89 13.56 23.29 0.75
#